data_AF-A0A927SXT1-F1
#
_entry.id   AF-A0A927SXT1-F1
#
_cell.length_a   1.000
_cell.length_b   1.000
_cell.length_c   1.000
_cell.angle_alpha   90.00
_cell.angle_beta   90.00
_cell.angle_gamma   90.00
#
_symmetry.space_group_name_H-M   'P 1'
#
loop_
_entity.id
_entity.type
_entity.pdbx_description
1 polymer ?
#
loop_
_entity_poly.entity_id
_entity_poly.type
_entity_poly.pdbx_seq_one_letter_code
_entity_poly.pdbx_strand_id
1 'polypeptide(L)' 'MAKSKIANTVTDGYKKIEKGVTDGYIKIEDKFVSAYLTKEGETVEQAKERLKNKDKKDDE' A
#
# COMPACT_ATOMS: atom_id res chain seq x y z
N MET A 1 26.35 24.95 -8.18
CA MET A 1 25.25 24.52 -9.08
C MET A 1 25.24 23.01 -9.36
N ALA A 2 26.38 22.35 -9.65
CA ALA A 2 26.42 20.91 -9.96
C ALA A 2 25.98 19.98 -8.79
N LYS A 3 26.43 20.23 -7.56
CA LYS A 3 26.04 19.43 -6.37
C LYS A 3 24.53 19.41 -6.12
N SER A 4 23.85 20.55 -6.29
CA SER A 4 22.40 20.65 -6.10
C SER A 4 21.62 19.88 -7.16
N LYS A 5 22.08 19.85 -8.42
CA LYS A 5 21.47 19.02 -9.47
C LYS A 5 21.55 17.53 -9.13
N ILE A 6 22.72 17.05 -8.69
CA ILE A 6 22.92 15.66 -8.28
C ILE A 6 22.01 15.30 -7.09
N ALA A 7 21.94 16.17 -6.08
CA ALA A 7 21.06 15.96 -4.92
C ALA A 7 19.57 15.87 -5.30
N ASN A 8 19.12 16.73 -6.23
CA ASN A 8 17.74 16.68 -6.73
C ASN A 8 17.47 15.38 -7.49
N THR A 9 18.36 14.98 -8.41
CA THR A 9 18.22 13.72 -9.16
C THR A 9 18.16 12.50 -8.24
N VAL A 10 19.01 12.46 -7.22
CA VAL A 10 19.00 11.37 -6.23
C VAL A 10 17.68 11.35 -5.46
N THR A 11 17.23 12.51 -4.96
CA THR A 11 15.96 12.63 -4.22
C THR A 11 14.76 12.21 -5.07
N ASP A 12 14.71 12.62 -6.33
CA ASP A 12 13.64 12.26 -7.25
C ASP A 12 13.66 10.77 -7.61
N GLY A 13 14.86 10.19 -7.74
CA GLY A 13 15.05 8.75 -7.91
C GLY A 13 14.47 7.96 -6.74
N TYR A 14 14.80 8.36 -5.50
CA TYR A 14 14.25 7.72 -4.29
C TYR A 14 12.72 7.81 -4.23
N LYS A 15 12.14 8.99 -4.46
CA LYS A 15 10.68 9.16 -4.48
C LYS A 15 9.99 8.26 -5.49
N LYS A 16 10.58 8.07 -6.67
CA LYS A 16 10.04 7.17 -7.70
C LYS A 16 10.07 5.71 -7.25
N ILE A 17 11.16 5.28 -6.63
CA ILE A 17 11.30 3.93 -6.09
C ILE A 17 10.29 3.71 -4.97
N GLU A 18 10.21 4.62 -4.01
CA GLU A 18 9.25 4.56 -2.89
C GLU A 18 7.82 4.44 -3.40
N LYS A 19 7.42 5.30 -4.35
CA LYS A 19 6.10 5.23 -4.96
C LYS A 19 5.86 3.89 -5.67
N GLY A 20 6.83 3.40 -6.44
CA GLY A 20 6.72 2.14 -7.16
C GLY A 20 6.55 0.94 -6.22
N VAL A 21 7.29 0.92 -5.11
CA VAL A 21 7.20 -0.13 -4.09
C VAL A 21 5.85 -0.09 -3.37
N THR A 22 5.43 1.09 -2.91
CA THR A 22 4.14 1.25 -2.21
C THR A 22 2.96 0.90 -3.12
N ASP A 23 2.94 1.39 -4.36
CA ASP A 23 1.90 1.05 -5.34
C ASP A 23 1.89 -0.46 -5.66
N GLY A 24 3.07 -1.09 -5.72
CA GLY A 24 3.22 -2.53 -5.93
C GLY A 24 2.64 -3.33 -4.77
N TYR A 25 2.92 -2.92 -3.53
CA TYR A 25 2.39 -3.56 -2.33
C TYR A 25 0.86 -3.48 -2.25
N ILE A 26 0.30 -2.29 -2.47
CA ILE A 26 -1.16 -2.08 -2.48
C ILE A 26 -1.84 -3.04 -3.47
N LYS A 27 -1.29 -3.22 -4.67
CA LYS A 27 -1.85 -4.15 -5.67
C LYS A 27 -1.81 -5.61 -5.24
N ILE A 28 -0.72 -6.02 -4.57
CA ILE A 28 -0.59 -7.40 -4.06
C ILE A 28 -1.59 -7.61 -2.92
N GLU A 29 -1.69 -6.65 -2.02
CA GLU A 29 -2.67 -6.65 -0.92
C GLU A 29 -4.11 -6.72 -1.45
N ASP A 30 -4.47 -5.89 -2.44
CA ASP A 30 -5.80 -5.90 -3.07
C ASP A 30 -6.15 -7.27 -3.65
N LYS A 31 -5.21 -7.86 -4.39
CA LYS A 31 -5.39 -9.20 -4.98
C LYS A 31 -5.54 -10.27 -3.92
N PHE A 32 -4.74 -10.21 -2.86
CA PHE A 32 -4.80 -11.18 -1.77
C PHE A 32 -6.14 -11.09 -1.04
N VAL A 33 -6.57 -9.87 -0.68
CA VAL A 33 -7.86 -9.64 -0.02
C VAL A 33 -9.00 -10.10 -0.91
N SER A 34 -8.99 -9.73 -2.20
CA SER A 34 -10.01 -10.15 -3.16
C SER A 34 -10.11 -11.66 -3.35
N ALA A 35 -8.98 -12.37 -3.29
CA ALA A 35 -8.93 -13.81 -3.56
C ALA A 35 -9.28 -14.65 -2.34
N TYR A 36 -8.97 -14.16 -1.13
CA TYR A 36 -8.99 -14.99 0.07
C TYR A 36 -9.86 -14.44 1.22
N LEU A 37 -10.10 -13.13 1.29
CA LEU A 37 -10.63 -12.51 2.50
C LEU A 37 -11.96 -11.76 2.31
N THR A 38 -12.37 -11.47 1.07
CA THR A 38 -13.69 -10.92 0.77
C THR A 38 -14.79 -11.95 1.06
N LYS A 39 -15.95 -11.45 1.50
CA LYS A 39 -17.17 -12.24 1.65
C LYS A 39 -18.13 -11.98 0.49
N GLU A 40 -19.17 -12.81 0.34
CA GLU A 40 -20.19 -12.60 -0.69
C GLU A 40 -20.81 -11.20 -0.60
N GLY A 41 -20.79 -10.48 -1.72
CA GLY A 41 -21.31 -9.11 -1.82
C GLY A 41 -20.40 -8.03 -1.24
N GLU A 42 -19.21 -8.36 -0.75
CA GLU A 42 -18.24 -7.40 -0.19
C GLU A 42 -17.21 -6.94 -1.23
N THR A 43 -16.92 -5.65 -1.28
CA THR A 43 -15.79 -5.12 -2.07
C THR A 43 -14.46 -5.33 -1.34
N VAL A 44 -13.34 -5.20 -2.06
CA VAL A 44 -11.99 -5.28 -1.47
C VAL A 44 -11.81 -4.23 -0.38
N GLU A 45 -12.24 -2.99 -0.61
CA GLU A 45 -12.15 -1.91 0.37
C GLU A 45 -12.95 -2.21 1.64
N GLN A 46 -14.17 -2.72 1.50
CA GLN A 46 -15.01 -3.11 2.63
C GLN A 46 -14.36 -4.24 3.45
N ALA A 47 -13.79 -5.23 2.76
CA ALA A 47 -13.06 -6.33 3.41
C ALA A 47 -11.85 -5.80 4.20
N LYS A 48 -11.07 -4.87 3.62
CA LYS A 48 -9.94 -4.24 4.31
C LYS A 48 -10.36 -3.47 5.56
N GLU A 49 -11.44 -2.69 5.47
CA GLU A 49 -11.97 -1.95 6.61
C GLU A 49 -12.44 -2.88 7.73
N ARG A 50 -13.15 -3.95 7.38
CA ARG A 50 -13.59 -4.99 8.32
C ARG A 50 -12.40 -5.67 9.00
N LEU A 51 -11.35 -6.04 8.25
CA LEU A 51 -10.15 -6.68 8.80
C LEU A 51 -9.43 -5.76 9.78
N LYS A 52 -9.21 -4.49 9.40
CA LYS A 52 -8.57 -3.48 10.25
C LYS A 52 -9.33 -3.25 11.57
N ASN A 53 -10.66 -3.26 11.52
CA ASN A 53 -11.48 -3.11 12.71
C ASN A 53 -11.50 -4.38 13.59
N LYS A 54 -11.35 -5.56 12.97
CA LYS A 54 -11.18 -6.82 13.71
C LYS A 54 -9.86 -6.85 14.46
N ASP A 55 -8.75 -6.52 13.80
CA ASP A 55 -7.41 -6.53 14.42
C ASP A 55 -7.37 -5.63 15.67
N LYS A 56 -7.91 -4.41 15.58
CA LYS A 56 -7.99 -3.48 16.72
C LYS A 56 -8.79 -4.01 17.91
N LYS A 57 -9.82 -4.82 17.64
CA LYS A 57 -10.66 -5.39 18.69
C LYS A 57 -10.00 -6.60 19.35
N ASP A 58 -9.15 -7.31 18.61
CA ASP A 58 -8.37 -8.44 19.14
C ASP A 58 -7.16 -7.95 19.98
N ASP A 59 -6.73 -6.70 19.80
CA ASP A 59 -5.67 -6.04 20.59
C ASP A 59 -6.16 -5.41 21.93
N GLU A 60 -7.48 -5.34 22.18
CA GLU A 60 -8.12 -4.73 23.37
C GLU A 60 -8.61 -5.78 24.38
#